data_AF-A0A6V7NJA1-F1
#
_entry.id   AF-A0A6V7NJA1-F1
#
_cell.length_a   1.000
_cell.length_b   1.000
_cell.length_c   1.000
_cell.angle_alpha   90.00
_cell.angle_beta   90.00
_cell.angle_gamma   90.00
#
_symmetry.space_group_name_H-M   'P 1'
#
loop_
_entity.id
_entity.type
_entity.pdbx_description
1 polymer ?
#
loop_
_entity_poly.entity_id
_entity_poly.type
_entity_poly.pdbx_seq_one_letter_code
_entity_poly.pdbx_strand_id
1 'polypeptide(L)'
;MRAFLIAIDKRVWQSIAFGWKHPTEKVDNVDAPEPRNKWSKEEIDLSSSNGRGMNALFNALFQTEFSRVSTCETAKEIWDTLEVTHEIISLVKLQKLQILTSKFNSICIKEYKAFTEYYTSS
;
A
#
# COMPACT_ATOMS: atom_id res chain seq x y z
N MET A 1 7.69 5.18 -3.58
CA MET A 1 8.22 3.98 -2.92
C MET A 1 9.05 3.08 -3.85
N ARG A 2 8.55 2.70 -5.04
CA ARG A 2 9.25 1.76 -5.95
C ARG A 2 10.69 2.16 -6.32
N ALA A 3 10.93 3.40 -6.74
CA ALA A 3 12.27 3.87 -7.10
C ALA A 3 13.27 3.79 -5.94
N PHE A 4 12.81 4.08 -4.72
CA PHE A 4 13.60 3.96 -3.50
C PHE A 4 13.98 2.50 -3.19
N LEU A 5 13.02 1.56 -3.30
CA LEU A 5 13.28 0.13 -3.08
C LEU A 5 14.26 -0.44 -4.13
N ILE A 6 14.15 0.00 -5.38
CA ILE A 6 15.11 -0.38 -6.44
C ILE A 6 16.51 0.17 -6.14
N ALA A 7 16.61 1.38 -5.58
CA ALA A 7 17.89 1.99 -5.22
C ALA A 7 18.58 1.26 -4.04
N ILE A 8 17.81 0.64 -3.14
CA ILE A 8 18.36 -0.25 -2.09
C ILE A 8 18.97 -1.49 -2.74
N ASP A 9 18.15 -2.22 -3.50
CA ASP A 9 18.58 -3.39 -4.26
C ASP A 9 17.46 -3.79 -5.24
N LYS A 10 17.82 -4.12 -6.48
CA LYS A 10 16.85 -4.62 -7.45
C LYS A 10 16.16 -5.91 -6.97
N ARG A 11 16.89 -6.76 -6.23
CA ARG A 11 16.37 -8.01 -5.64
C ARG A 11 15.34 -7.75 -4.54
N VAL A 12 15.45 -6.63 -3.82
CA VAL A 12 14.44 -6.21 -2.83
C VAL A 12 13.12 -5.92 -3.53
N TRP A 13 13.13 -5.12 -4.60
CA TRP A 13 11.92 -4.88 -5.39
C TRP A 13 11.36 -6.17 -6.00
N GLN A 14 12.20 -7.07 -6.50
CA GLN A 14 11.74 -8.36 -7.04
C GLN A 14 11.08 -9.22 -5.97
N SER A 15 11.64 -9.30 -4.76
CA SER A 15 11.04 -10.02 -3.63
C SER A 15 9.66 -9.45 -3.25
N ILE A 16 9.51 -8.12 -3.29
CA ILE A 16 8.23 -7.45 -3.01
C ILE A 16 7.25 -7.65 -4.17
N ALA A 17 7.70 -7.64 -5.42
CA ALA A 17 6.81 -7.74 -6.58
C ALA A 17 6.27 -9.17 -6.78
N PHE A 18 7.13 -10.18 -6.66
CA PHE A 18 6.79 -11.58 -6.92
C PHE A 18 6.38 -12.36 -5.68
N GLY A 19 6.65 -11.81 -4.49
CA GLY A 19 6.43 -12.50 -3.22
C GLY A 19 7.54 -13.50 -2.92
N TRP A 20 8.16 -13.35 -1.76
CA TRP A 20 9.04 -14.37 -1.23
C TRP A 20 8.21 -15.51 -0.63
N LYS A 21 8.66 -16.75 -0.83
CA LYS A 21 8.07 -17.94 -0.22
C LYS A 21 9.11 -18.62 0.63
N HIS A 22 8.70 -19.08 1.80
CA HIS A 22 9.56 -19.86 2.67
C HIS A 22 9.95 -21.18 1.98
N PRO A 23 11.24 -21.56 1.96
CA PRO A 23 11.66 -22.87 1.47
C PRO A 23 10.97 -24.00 2.24
N THR A 24 10.46 -25.01 1.53
CA THR A 24 9.74 -26.15 2.13
C THR A 24 10.35 -27.47 1.70
N GLU A 25 10.41 -28.42 2.61
CA GLU A 25 10.80 -29.80 2.35
C GLU A 25 9.59 -30.73 2.50
N LYS A 26 9.59 -31.86 1.77
CA LYS A 26 8.55 -32.89 1.91
C LYS A 26 8.92 -33.85 3.03
N VAL A 27 8.20 -33.80 4.13
CA VAL A 27 8.29 -34.77 5.24
C VAL A 27 7.00 -35.57 5.24
N ASP A 28 7.09 -36.89 5.04
CA ASP A 28 5.91 -37.79 5.01
C ASP A 28 4.80 -37.34 4.04
N ASN A 29 5.18 -36.81 2.87
CA ASN A 29 4.29 -36.20 1.85
C ASN A 29 3.55 -34.93 2.29
N VAL A 30 3.93 -34.33 3.42
CA VAL A 30 3.46 -33.01 3.86
C VAL A 30 4.55 -31.97 3.61
N ASP A 31 4.18 -30.82 3.06
CA ASP A 31 5.10 -29.70 2.92
C ASP A 31 5.36 -29.07 4.29
N ALA A 32 6.59 -29.15 4.77
CA ALA A 32 7.04 -28.58 6.04
C ALA A 32 8.10 -27.49 5.79
N PRO A 33 8.20 -26.45 6.63
CA PRO A 33 9.26 -25.45 6.52
C PRO A 33 10.64 -26.11 6.59
N GLU A 34 11.47 -25.89 5.57
CA GLU A 34 12.81 -26.45 5.53
C GLU A 34 13.71 -25.73 6.55
N PRO A 35 14.53 -26.45 7.34
CA PRO A 35 15.42 -25.81 8.29
C PRO A 35 16.50 -24.96 7.59
N ARG A 36 16.79 -23.80 8.18
CA ARG A 36 17.67 -22.75 7.64
C ARG A 36 19.05 -23.25 7.18
N ASN A 37 19.58 -24.31 7.79
CA ASN A 37 20.89 -24.88 7.49
C ASN A 37 20.93 -25.66 6.16
N LYS A 38 19.79 -26.02 5.60
CA LYS A 38 19.69 -26.71 4.30
C LYS A 38 19.50 -25.74 3.13
N TRP A 39 19.15 -24.49 3.41
CA TRP A 39 18.88 -23.51 2.38
C TRP A 39 20.11 -23.27 1.51
N SER A 40 19.87 -23.23 0.21
CA SER A 40 20.86 -22.79 -0.77
C SER A 40 21.22 -21.32 -0.56
N LYS A 41 22.36 -20.92 -1.13
CA LYS A 41 22.78 -19.50 -1.13
C LYS A 41 21.72 -18.59 -1.74
N GLU A 42 21.07 -19.04 -2.81
CA GLU A 42 20.03 -18.26 -3.49
C GLU A 42 18.79 -18.06 -2.59
N GLU A 43 18.37 -19.09 -1.85
CA GLU A 43 17.24 -18.98 -0.90
C GLU A 43 17.55 -18.07 0.27
N ILE A 44 18.79 -18.11 0.78
CA ILE A 44 19.27 -17.18 1.81
C ILE A 44 19.26 -15.75 1.27
N ASP A 45 19.75 -15.53 0.05
CA ASP A 45 19.78 -14.21 -0.59
C ASP A 45 18.37 -13.65 -0.84
N LEU A 46 17.43 -14.52 -1.26
CA LEU A 46 16.03 -14.16 -1.45
C LEU A 46 15.35 -13.81 -0.12
N SER A 47 15.56 -14.61 0.93
CA SER A 47 15.05 -14.33 2.27
C SER A 47 15.63 -13.03 2.84
N SER A 48 16.93 -12.78 2.65
CA SER A 48 17.58 -11.53 3.03
C SER A 48 16.99 -10.32 2.30
N SER A 49 16.71 -10.48 1.00
CA SER A 49 16.08 -9.42 0.19
C SER A 49 14.64 -9.15 0.64
N ASN A 50 13.87 -10.17 1.01
CA ASN A 50 12.56 -10.00 1.64
C ASN A 50 12.68 -9.22 2.95
N GLY A 51 13.59 -9.62 3.85
CA GLY A 51 13.80 -8.94 5.13
C GLY A 51 14.21 -7.47 4.98
N ARG A 52 15.11 -7.16 4.04
CA ARG A 52 15.47 -5.77 3.69
C ARG A 52 14.28 -4.98 3.17
N GLY A 53 13.44 -5.61 2.34
CA GLY A 53 12.18 -5.03 1.87
C GLY A 53 11.22 -4.70 3.00
N MET A 54 10.99 -5.64 3.92
CA MET A 54 10.14 -5.41 5.10
C MET A 54 10.67 -4.26 5.95
N ASN A 55 11.97 -4.24 6.25
CA ASN A 55 12.59 -3.19 7.04
C ASN A 55 12.44 -1.80 6.38
N ALA A 56 12.69 -1.72 5.07
CA ALA A 56 12.53 -0.48 4.31
C ALA A 56 11.09 0.02 4.29
N LEU A 57 10.11 -0.90 4.21
CA LEU A 57 8.69 -0.57 4.28
C LEU A 57 8.32 -0.09 5.68
N PHE A 58 8.68 -0.81 6.74
CA PHE A 58 8.37 -0.41 8.11
C PHE A 58 8.95 0.96 8.49
N ASN A 59 10.18 1.25 8.08
CA ASN A 59 10.81 2.56 8.33
C ASN A 59 10.09 3.72 7.62
N ALA A 60 9.32 3.45 6.58
CA ALA A 60 8.57 4.46 5.85
C ALA A 60 7.18 4.73 6.43
N LEU A 61 6.73 3.95 7.41
CA LEU A 61 5.38 4.03 7.96
C LEU A 61 5.31 4.89 9.22
N PHE A 62 4.18 5.58 9.37
CA PHE A 62 3.80 6.20 10.63
C PHE A 62 3.25 5.15 11.61
N GLN A 63 3.27 5.45 12.91
CA GLN A 63 2.86 4.54 14.00
C GLN A 63 1.47 3.88 13.76
N THR A 64 0.53 4.64 13.18
CA THR A 64 -0.85 4.17 12.92
C THR A 64 -0.95 3.21 11.73
N GLU A 65 -0.01 3.27 10.80
CA GLU A 65 0.04 2.36 9.65
C GLU A 65 0.82 1.09 10.03
N PHE A 66 1.83 1.22 10.89
CA PHE A 66 2.62 0.10 11.39
C PHE A 66 1.77 -0.95 12.11
N SER A 67 0.81 -0.55 12.95
CA SER A 67 -0.04 -1.50 13.70
C SER A 67 -0.93 -2.37 12.80
N ARG A 68 -1.18 -1.95 11.56
CA ARG A 68 -2.00 -2.69 10.59
C ARG A 68 -1.20 -3.71 9.79
N VAL A 69 0.11 -3.48 9.64
CA VAL A 69 1.01 -4.36 8.87
C VAL A 69 1.96 -5.17 9.75
N SER A 70 1.88 -5.01 11.08
CA SER A 70 2.78 -5.68 12.04
C SER A 70 2.63 -7.19 12.06
N THR A 71 1.51 -7.73 11.58
CA THR A 71 1.26 -9.17 11.48
C THR A 71 1.65 -9.76 10.12
N CYS A 72 2.06 -8.94 9.15
CA CYS A 72 2.47 -9.42 7.83
C CYS A 72 3.83 -10.12 7.92
N GLU A 73 3.95 -11.27 7.28
CA GLU A 73 5.15 -12.12 7.32
C GLU A 73 6.08 -11.87 6.12
N THR A 74 5.54 -11.26 5.05
CA THR A 74 6.30 -10.98 3.83
C THR A 74 6.27 -9.51 3.45
N ALA A 75 7.33 -9.06 2.76
CA ALA A 75 7.38 -7.70 2.23
C ALA A 75 6.27 -7.44 1.19
N LYS A 76 5.82 -8.49 0.49
CA LYS A 76 4.69 -8.45 -0.45
C LYS A 76 3.38 -8.15 0.27
N GLU A 77 3.08 -8.84 1.37
CA GLU A 77 1.87 -8.59 2.16
C GLU A 77 1.83 -7.16 2.72
N ILE A 78 2.96 -6.66 3.23
CA ILE A 78 3.07 -5.28 3.69
C ILE A 78 2.79 -4.34 2.52
N TRP A 79 3.44 -4.56 1.36
CA TRP A 79 3.23 -3.75 0.17
C TRP A 79 1.76 -3.72 -0.28
N ASP A 80 1.12 -4.89 -0.39
CA ASP A 80 -0.27 -5.01 -0.84
C ASP A 80 -1.23 -4.31 0.12
N THR A 81 -0.98 -4.43 1.43
CA THR A 81 -1.78 -3.74 2.46
C THR A 81 -1.65 -2.22 2.37
N LEU A 82 -0.44 -1.73 2.07
CA LEU A 82 -0.16 -0.31 1.90
C LEU A 82 -0.73 0.24 0.60
N GLU A 83 -0.63 -0.50 -0.50
CA GLU A 83 -1.19 -0.12 -1.80
C GLU A 83 -2.70 0.11 -1.69
N VAL A 84 -3.42 -0.85 -1.10
CA VAL A 84 -4.85 -0.74 -0.82
C VAL A 84 -5.16 0.48 0.07
N THR A 85 -4.35 0.74 1.09
CA THR A 85 -4.57 1.87 2.02
C THR A 85 -4.39 3.21 1.32
N HIS A 86 -3.32 3.39 0.55
CA HIS A 86 -3.07 4.65 -0.15
C HIS A 86 -4.10 4.93 -1.25
N GLU A 87 -4.56 3.90 -1.94
CA GLU A 87 -5.66 4.01 -2.90
C GLU A 87 -6.96 4.46 -2.23
N ILE A 88 -7.35 3.80 -1.13
CA ILE A 88 -8.55 4.17 -0.37
C ILE A 88 -8.45 5.59 0.17
N ILE A 89 -7.30 6.00 0.72
CA ILE A 89 -7.08 7.37 1.22
C ILE A 89 -7.24 8.39 0.09
N SER A 90 -6.69 8.10 -1.09
CA SER A 90 -6.77 8.99 -2.26
C SER A 90 -8.22 9.11 -2.75
N LEU A 91 -8.96 8.00 -2.79
CA LEU A 91 -10.38 7.98 -3.16
C LEU A 91 -11.24 8.79 -2.18
N VAL A 92 -11.05 8.61 -0.87
CA VAL A 92 -11.81 9.35 0.15
C VAL A 92 -11.52 10.85 0.06
N LYS A 93 -10.27 11.25 -0.17
CA LYS A 93 -9.91 12.66 -0.39
C LYS A 93 -10.61 13.24 -1.61
N LEU A 94 -10.63 12.50 -2.72
CA LEU A 94 -11.31 12.91 -3.95
C LEU A 94 -12.83 13.06 -3.73
N GLN A 95 -13.46 12.09 -3.08
CA GLN A 95 -14.90 12.14 -2.77
C GLN A 95 -15.26 13.33 -1.87
N LYS A 96 -14.46 13.61 -0.84
CA LYS A 96 -14.67 14.79 0.03
C LYS A 96 -14.59 16.09 -0.78
N LEU A 97 -13.63 16.19 -1.69
CA LEU A 97 -13.48 17.35 -2.56
C LEU A 97 -14.70 17.50 -3.49
N GLN A 98 -15.16 16.43 -4.12
CA GLN A 98 -16.36 16.44 -4.97
C GLN A 98 -17.61 16.88 -4.21
N ILE A 99 -17.80 16.40 -2.97
CA ILE A 99 -18.93 16.82 -2.12
C ILE A 99 -18.85 18.33 -1.84
N LEU A 100 -17.67 18.85 -1.50
CA LEU A 100 -17.48 20.27 -1.24
C LEU A 100 -17.74 21.12 -2.50
N THR A 101 -17.21 20.70 -3.65
CA THR A 101 -17.46 21.36 -4.94
C THR A 101 -18.95 21.38 -5.29
N SER A 102 -19.66 20.27 -5.09
CA SER A 102 -21.11 20.19 -5.34
C SER A 102 -21.89 21.13 -4.44
N LYS A 103 -21.56 21.17 -3.14
CA LYS A 103 -22.17 22.11 -2.17
C LYS A 103 -21.91 23.55 -2.56
N PHE A 104 -20.68 23.89 -2.93
CA PHE A 104 -20.29 25.23 -3.36
C PHE A 104 -21.08 25.65 -4.61
N ASN A 105 -21.10 24.82 -5.65
CA ASN A 105 -21.86 25.09 -6.87
C ASN A 105 -23.35 25.25 -6.59
N SER A 106 -23.92 24.45 -5.71
CA SER A 106 -25.33 24.59 -5.32
C SER A 106 -25.61 25.93 -4.64
N ILE A 107 -24.69 26.45 -3.83
CA ILE A 107 -24.82 27.77 -3.20
C ILE A 107 -24.76 28.85 -4.28
N CYS A 108 -23.74 28.83 -5.14
CA CYS A 108 -23.60 29.81 -6.21
C CYS A 108 -24.81 29.84 -7.16
N ILE A 109 -25.37 28.68 -7.51
CA ILE A 109 -26.58 28.61 -8.35
C ILE A 109 -27.78 29.23 -7.64
N LYS A 110 -27.95 28.99 -6.34
CA LYS A 110 -29.05 29.58 -5.56
C LYS A 110 -28.92 31.10 -5.47
N GLU A 111 -27.72 31.61 -5.19
CA GLU A 111 -27.44 33.05 -5.13
C GLU A 111 -27.64 33.72 -6.49
N TYR A 112 -27.14 33.10 -7.57
CA TYR A 112 -27.34 33.59 -8.92
C TYR A 112 -28.82 33.65 -9.31
N LYS A 113 -29.59 32.58 -9.01
CA LYS A 113 -31.04 32.56 -9.26
C LYS A 113 -31.77 33.66 -8.47
N ALA A 114 -31.48 33.80 -7.19
CA ALA A 114 -32.07 34.83 -6.34
C ALA A 114 -31.75 36.25 -6.86
N PHE A 115 -30.52 36.48 -7.32
CA PHE A 115 -30.13 37.72 -7.98
C PHE A 115 -30.96 37.94 -9.24
N THR A 116 -31.01 36.95 -10.16
CA THR A 116 -31.77 37.11 -11.41
C THR A 116 -33.26 37.37 -11.19
N GLU A 117 -33.88 36.67 -10.22
CA GLU A 117 -35.30 36.83 -9.89
C GLU A 117 -35.61 38.24 -9.36
N TYR A 118 -34.69 38.84 -8.60
CA TYR A 118 -34.83 40.23 -8.11
C TYR A 118 -34.90 41.23 -9.28
N TYR A 119 -34.03 41.10 -10.29
CA TYR A 119 -34.00 42.03 -11.42
C TYR A 119 -35.10 41.80 -12.46
N THR A 120 -35.62 40.58 -12.60
CA THR A 120 -36.71 40.30 -13.54
C THR A 120 -38.11 40.58 -12.99
N SER A 121 -38.23 40.90 -11.69
CA SER A 121 -39.51 41.16 -11.00
C SER A 121 -39.77 42.66 -10.74
N SER A 122 -38.94 43.56 -11.29
CA SER A 122 -39.14 45.02 -11.34
C SER A 122 -39.44 45.47 -12.78
#